data_AF-A0A7L4QJ36-F1
#
_entry.id   AF-A0A7L4QJ36-F1
#
_cell.length_a   1.000
_cell.length_b   1.000
_cell.length_c   1.000
_cell.angle_alpha   90.00
_cell.angle_beta   90.00
_cell.angle_gamma   90.00
#
_symmetry.space_group_name_H-M   'P 1'
#
loop_
_entity.id
_entity.type
_entity.pdbx_description
1 polymer ?
#
loop_
_entity_poly.entity_id
_entity_poly.type
_entity_poly.pdbx_seq_one_letter_code
_entity_poly.pdbx_strand_id
1 'polypeptide(L)'
;RHEHYLKIKNALDQNKIVISDRYKYSNMAYQGANGVDPKWIQEIEKYSMDPDIVFYIRVNPESAMIRRKEKDLYEENINFQKKVFGIYEELSKKYKFIEIDGEKSIEDIHKEVIKYL
;
A
#
# COMPACT_ATOMS: atom_id res chain seq x y z
N ARG A 1 -8.56 3.70 12.73
CA ARG A 1 -8.53 4.74 11.65
C ARG A 1 -8.51 6.15 12.21
N HIS A 2 -9.44 6.57 13.07
CA HIS A 2 -9.45 7.92 13.65
C HIS A 2 -8.19 8.24 14.49
N GLU A 3 -7.77 7.35 15.39
CA GLU A 3 -6.55 7.55 16.16
C GLU A 3 -5.29 7.66 15.30
N HIS A 4 -5.21 6.87 14.22
CA HIS A 4 -4.10 6.92 13.28
C HIS A 4 -4.09 8.26 12.52
N TYR A 5 -5.26 8.75 12.08
CA TYR A 5 -5.41 10.08 11.50
C TYR A 5 -4.92 11.19 12.45
N LEU A 6 -5.32 11.15 13.72
CA LEU A 6 -4.90 12.17 14.70
C LEU A 6 -3.38 12.15 14.93
N LYS A 7 -2.77 10.96 14.96
CA LYS A 7 -1.31 10.83 15.07
C LYS A 7 -0.58 11.44 13.88
N ILE A 8 -1.04 11.15 12.66
CA ILE A 8 -0.48 11.75 11.44
C ILE A 8 -0.65 13.27 11.51
N LYS A 9 -1.85 13.76 11.80
CA LYS A 9 -2.16 15.19 11.82
C LYS A 9 -1.27 15.93 12.81
N ASN A 10 -1.18 15.44 14.04
CA ASN A 10 -0.34 16.06 15.07
C ASN A 10 1.16 16.07 14.70
N ALA A 11 1.65 15.06 13.99
CA ALA A 11 3.03 15.04 13.51
C ALA A 11 3.26 16.04 12.38
N LEU A 12 2.33 16.14 11.44
CA LEU A 12 2.38 17.11 10.35
C LEU A 12 2.27 18.55 10.86
N ASP A 13 1.40 18.81 11.84
CA ASP A 13 1.27 20.13 12.51
C ASP A 13 2.58 20.55 13.21
N GLN A 14 3.48 19.61 13.49
CA GLN A 14 4.82 19.84 14.03
C GLN A 14 5.92 19.88 12.96
N ASN A 15 5.56 19.99 11.68
CA ASN A 15 6.46 19.95 10.52
C ASN A 15 7.35 18.69 10.45
N LYS A 16 6.84 17.53 10.90
CA LYS A 16 7.55 16.24 10.79
C LYS A 16 7.19 15.52 9.49
N ILE A 17 8.16 14.77 8.96
CA ILE A 17 7.90 13.79 7.90
C ILE A 17 7.26 12.56 8.53
N VAL A 18 6.18 12.07 7.93
CA VAL A 18 5.48 10.85 8.36
C VAL A 18 5.69 9.77 7.31
N ILE A 19 6.30 8.66 7.72
CA ILE A 19 6.43 7.45 6.90
C ILE A 19 5.47 6.40 7.47
N SER A 20 4.61 5.86 6.61
CA SER A 20 3.66 4.81 6.98
C SER A 20 3.91 3.56 6.14
N ASP A 21 4.15 2.43 6.81
CA ASP A 21 4.05 1.12 6.17
C ASP A 21 2.56 0.79 5.99
N ARG A 22 2.11 0.83 4.74
CA ARG A 22 0.70 0.79 4.32
C ARG A 22 -0.09 2.00 4.77
N TYR A 23 -1.17 2.28 4.04
CA TYR A 23 -2.09 3.38 4.34
C TYR A 23 -3.47 3.11 3.71
N LYS A 24 -4.24 4.15 3.38
CA LYS A 24 -5.61 4.01 2.84
C LYS A 24 -5.75 3.09 1.63
N TYR A 25 -4.75 3.13 0.73
CA TYR A 25 -4.77 2.31 -0.49
C TYR A 25 -4.68 0.81 -0.19
N SER A 26 -4.05 0.42 0.93
CA SER A 26 -4.06 -0.97 1.37
C SER A 26 -5.43 -1.42 1.83
N ASN A 27 -6.17 -0.55 2.53
CA ASN A 27 -7.56 -0.85 2.83
C ASN A 27 -8.39 -1.01 1.55
N MET A 28 -8.18 -0.14 0.55
CA MET A 28 -8.88 -0.23 -0.72
C MET A 28 -8.61 -1.56 -1.44
N ALA A 29 -7.34 -1.96 -1.53
CA ALA A 29 -6.95 -3.20 -2.22
C ALA A 29 -7.48 -4.45 -1.50
N TYR A 30 -7.29 -4.56 -0.19
CA TYR A 30 -7.68 -5.77 0.54
C TYR A 30 -9.20 -5.89 0.71
N GLN A 31 -9.92 -4.80 1.00
CA GLN A 31 -11.38 -4.85 1.10
C GLN A 31 -12.04 -5.05 -0.27
N GLY A 32 -11.51 -4.42 -1.32
CA GLY A 32 -11.97 -4.66 -2.68
C GLY A 32 -11.77 -6.12 -3.09
N ALA A 33 -10.64 -6.73 -2.75
CA ALA A 33 -10.39 -8.14 -3.02
C ALA A 33 -11.33 -9.08 -2.23
N ASN A 34 -11.81 -8.64 -1.06
CA ASN A 34 -12.84 -9.31 -0.26
C ASN A 34 -14.27 -9.06 -0.78
N GLY A 35 -14.45 -8.32 -1.89
CA GLY A 35 -15.74 -8.08 -2.52
C GLY A 35 -16.56 -6.95 -1.90
N VAL A 36 -15.97 -6.12 -1.05
CA VAL A 36 -16.64 -4.92 -0.54
C VAL A 36 -16.77 -3.90 -1.67
N ASP A 37 -17.93 -3.23 -1.76
CA ASP A 37 -18.22 -2.24 -2.80
C ASP A 37 -17.11 -1.15 -2.85
N PRO A 38 -16.41 -1.00 -3.98
CA PRO A 38 -15.39 0.04 -4.16
C PRO A 38 -15.88 1.46 -3.86
N LYS A 39 -17.16 1.77 -4.13
CA LYS A 39 -17.74 3.07 -3.81
C LYS A 39 -17.81 3.28 -2.30
N TRP A 40 -18.29 2.28 -1.57
CA TRP A 40 -18.35 2.31 -0.12
C TRP A 40 -16.96 2.51 0.52
N ILE A 41 -15.96 1.79 0.03
CA ILE A 41 -14.57 1.94 0.48
C ILE A 41 -14.09 3.38 0.24
N GLN A 42 -14.31 3.93 -0.97
CA GLN A 42 -13.91 5.29 -1.31
C GLN A 42 -14.58 6.34 -0.41
N GLU A 43 -15.86 6.15 -0.10
CA GLU A 43 -16.61 7.03 0.81
C GLU A 43 -16.03 7.04 2.23
N ILE A 44 -15.44 5.93 2.70
CA ILE A 44 -14.75 5.90 3.99
C ILE A 44 -13.37 6.55 3.87
N GLU A 45 -12.62 6.26 2.81
CA GLU A 45 -11.24 6.75 2.66
C GLU A 45 -11.13 8.24 2.32
N LYS A 46 -12.22 8.91 1.94
CA LYS A 46 -12.25 10.38 1.73
C LYS A 46 -11.91 11.18 2.99
N TYR A 47 -12.07 10.57 4.16
CA TYR A 47 -11.75 11.20 5.45
C TYR A 47 -10.28 11.01 5.85
N SER A 48 -9.53 10.19 5.12
CA SER A 48 -8.09 9.98 5.31
C SER A 48 -7.31 11.07 4.57
N MET A 49 -6.30 11.68 5.21
CA MET A 49 -5.40 12.63 4.55
C MET A 49 -4.76 12.01 3.32
N ASP A 50 -4.54 12.79 2.26
CA ASP A 50 -3.78 12.34 1.09
C ASP A 50 -2.28 12.37 1.39
N PRO A 51 -1.53 11.31 1.08
CA PRO A 51 -0.07 11.33 1.14
C PRO A 51 0.51 12.12 -0.04
N ASP A 52 1.62 12.81 0.18
CA ASP A 52 2.36 13.52 -0.89
C ASP A 52 3.02 12.55 -1.88
N ILE A 53 3.56 11.44 -1.35
CA ILE A 53 4.24 10.41 -2.13
C ILE A 53 3.72 9.04 -1.71
N VAL A 54 3.50 8.17 -2.70
CA VAL A 54 3.17 6.76 -2.48
C VAL A 54 4.15 5.90 -3.26
N PHE A 55 4.93 5.10 -2.54
CA PHE A 55 5.76 4.06 -3.15
C PHE A 55 4.97 2.75 -3.21
N TYR A 56 4.86 2.20 -4.42
CA TYR A 56 4.33 0.87 -4.63
C TYR A 56 5.48 -0.08 -4.95
N ILE A 57 5.93 -0.80 -3.92
CA ILE A 57 6.94 -1.86 -4.08
C ILE A 57 6.27 -3.06 -4.73
N ARG A 58 6.37 -3.14 -6.05
CA ARG A 58 5.66 -4.10 -6.88
C ARG A 58 6.41 -5.43 -6.90
N VAL A 59 5.77 -6.47 -6.36
CA VAL A 59 6.31 -7.84 -6.33
C VAL A 59 5.24 -8.78 -6.88
N ASN A 60 5.63 -9.74 -7.72
CA ASN A 60 4.67 -10.73 -8.21
C ASN A 60 4.12 -11.56 -7.03
N PRO A 61 2.81 -11.87 -7.00
CA PRO A 61 2.21 -12.65 -5.91
C PRO A 61 2.94 -13.96 -5.61
N GLU A 62 3.41 -14.66 -6.65
CA GLU A 62 4.18 -15.89 -6.54
C GLU A 62 5.53 -15.67 -5.83
N SER A 63 6.29 -14.64 -6.23
CA SER A 63 7.55 -14.27 -5.58
C SER A 63 7.33 -13.87 -4.12
N ALA A 64 6.29 -13.09 -3.85
CA ALA A 64 5.94 -12.64 -2.49
C ALA A 64 5.61 -13.83 -1.57
N MET A 65 4.91 -14.85 -2.07
CA MET A 65 4.62 -16.06 -1.31
C MET A 65 5.87 -16.87 -0.95
N ILE A 66 6.87 -16.92 -1.84
CA ILE A 66 8.14 -17.63 -1.57
C ILE A 66 8.95 -16.92 -0.49
N ARG A 67 8.96 -15.59 -0.49
CA ARG A 67 9.79 -14.77 0.43
C ARG A 67 9.26 -14.75 1.86
N ARG A 68 8.00 -15.16 2.09
CA ARG A 68 7.35 -15.09 3.41
C ARG A 68 7.74 -16.25 4.31
N LYS A 69 8.26 -15.91 5.51
CA LYS A 69 8.62 -16.86 6.56
C LYS A 69 7.44 -17.26 7.45
N GLU A 70 6.46 -16.37 7.62
CA GLU A 70 5.24 -16.58 8.39
C GLU A 70 4.02 -16.37 7.48
N LYS A 71 3.01 -17.22 7.63
CA LYS A 71 1.83 -17.25 6.76
C LYS A 71 0.59 -16.91 7.59
N ASP A 72 0.00 -15.74 7.36
CA ASP A 72 -1.34 -15.41 7.87
C ASP A 72 -2.44 -15.94 6.93
N LEU A 73 -3.66 -16.14 7.44
CA LEU A 73 -4.80 -16.75 6.71
C LEU A 73 -5.13 -16.07 5.36
N TYR A 74 -4.97 -14.74 5.25
CA TYR A 74 -5.19 -14.01 3.99
C TYR A 74 -4.04 -14.18 2.99
N GLU A 75 -2.89 -14.64 3.46
CA GLU A 75 -1.60 -14.62 2.78
C GLU A 75 -1.23 -15.97 2.16
N GLU A 76 -1.97 -17.03 2.51
CA GLU A 76 -1.82 -18.36 1.92
C GLU A 76 -2.58 -18.52 0.59
N ASN A 77 -3.58 -17.68 0.35
CA ASN A 77 -4.41 -17.79 -0.84
C ASN A 77 -3.83 -16.98 -2.00
N ILE A 78 -3.07 -17.65 -2.87
CA ILE A 78 -2.50 -17.05 -4.09
C ILE A 78 -3.55 -16.33 -4.95
N ASN A 79 -4.78 -16.84 -5.04
CA ASN A 79 -5.84 -16.21 -5.82
C ASN A 79 -6.31 -14.91 -5.17
N PHE A 80 -6.35 -14.85 -3.84
CA PHE A 80 -6.64 -13.62 -3.12
C PHE A 80 -5.52 -12.59 -3.32
N GLN A 81 -4.25 -13.01 -3.21
CA GLN A 81 -3.12 -12.12 -3.46
C GLN A 81 -3.08 -11.61 -4.90
N LYS A 82 -3.47 -12.43 -5.89
CA LYS A 82 -3.64 -11.98 -7.29
C LYS A 82 -4.73 -10.93 -7.45
N LYS A 83 -5.85 -11.05 -6.73
CA LYS A 83 -6.89 -10.01 -6.71
C LYS A 83 -6.38 -8.71 -6.10
N VAL A 84 -5.73 -8.80 -4.93
CA VAL A 84 -5.14 -7.64 -4.24
C VAL A 84 -4.11 -6.95 -5.14
N PHE A 85 -3.23 -7.72 -5.77
CA PHE A 85 -2.24 -7.22 -6.73
C PHE A 85 -2.90 -6.49 -7.90
N GLY A 86 -3.92 -7.09 -8.54
CA GLY A 86 -4.65 -6.45 -9.63
C GLY A 86 -5.27 -5.10 -9.22
N ILE A 87 -5.83 -5.01 -8.01
CA ILE A 87 -6.38 -3.75 -7.52
C ILE A 87 -5.26 -2.73 -7.26
N TYR A 88 -4.10 -3.14 -6.73
CA TYR A 88 -2.96 -2.22 -6.60
C TYR A 88 -2.45 -1.72 -7.96
N GLU A 89 -2.45 -2.55 -9.01
CA GLU A 89 -2.09 -2.10 -10.37
C GLU A 89 -3.03 -1.00 -10.85
N GLU A 90 -4.33 -1.13 -10.59
CA GLU A 90 -5.34 -0.12 -10.93
C GLU A 90 -5.16 1.16 -10.10
N LEU A 91 -4.95 1.03 -8.79
CA LEU A 91 -4.72 2.16 -7.89
C LEU A 91 -3.43 2.90 -8.24
N SER A 92 -2.35 2.17 -8.56
CA SER A 92 -1.06 2.73 -8.98
C SER A 92 -1.23 3.65 -10.19
N LYS A 93 -1.98 3.20 -11.21
CA LYS A 93 -2.27 4.02 -12.39
C LYS A 93 -3.19 5.20 -12.06
N LYS A 94 -4.25 4.96 -11.28
CA LYS A 94 -5.25 5.98 -10.95
C LYS A 94 -4.68 7.13 -10.11
N TYR A 95 -3.86 6.81 -9.12
CA TYR A 95 -3.31 7.76 -8.15
C TYR A 95 -1.84 8.09 -8.41
N LYS A 96 -1.28 7.59 -9.52
CA LYS A 96 0.10 7.87 -9.98
C LYS A 96 1.14 7.53 -8.92
N PHE A 97 1.08 6.31 -8.39
CA PHE A 97 2.10 5.84 -7.44
C PHE A 97 3.47 5.79 -8.12
N ILE A 98 4.51 5.95 -7.32
CA ILE A 98 5.88 5.66 -7.73
C ILE A 98 6.05 4.15 -7.61
N GLU A 99 6.00 3.48 -8.76
CA GLU A 99 6.24 2.05 -8.83
C GLU A 99 7.74 1.77 -8.68
N ILE A 100 8.07 0.88 -7.74
CA ILE A 100 9.43 0.41 -7.48
C ILE A 100 9.45 -1.10 -7.74
N ASP A 101 10.42 -1.56 -8.53
CA ASP A 101 10.59 -2.98 -8.81
C ASP A 101 11.05 -3.71 -7.53
N GLY A 102 10.11 -4.40 -6.89
CA GLY A 102 10.34 -5.13 -5.66
C GLY A 102 11.01 -6.50 -5.86
N GLU A 103 11.28 -6.91 -7.11
CA GLU A 103 12.01 -8.16 -7.35
C GLU A 103 13.52 -8.02 -7.12
N LYS A 104 14.04 -6.78 -7.10
CA LYS A 104 15.45 -6.45 -6.84
C LYS A 104 15.89 -6.72 -5.40
N SER A 105 17.19 -6.54 -5.16
CA SER A 105 17.78 -6.56 -3.81
C SER A 105 17.24 -5.42 -2.93
N ILE A 106 17.33 -5.58 -1.61
CA ILE A 106 16.93 -4.54 -0.65
C ILE A 106 17.74 -3.27 -0.90
N GLU A 107 19.03 -3.41 -1.17
CA GLU A 107 19.96 -2.31 -1.42
C GLU A 107 19.58 -1.50 -2.67
N ASP A 108 19.19 -2.19 -3.76
CA ASP A 108 18.81 -1.52 -5.00
C ASP A 108 17.43 -0.85 -4.89
N ILE A 109 16.47 -1.50 -4.22
CA ILE A 109 15.16 -0.91 -3.91
C ILE A 109 15.35 0.35 -3.07
N HIS A 110 16.18 0.29 -2.03
CA HIS A 110 16.46 1.45 -1.18
C HIS A 110 17.08 2.61 -1.97
N LYS A 111 18.11 2.33 -2.78
CA LYS A 111 18.71 3.34 -3.67
C LYS A 111 17.71 3.95 -4.63
N GLU A 112 16.73 3.19 -5.10
CA GLU A 112 15.68 3.68 -5.99
C GLU A 112 14.72 4.62 -5.27
N VAL A 113 14.23 4.23 -4.08
CA VAL A 113 13.34 5.06 -3.24
C VAL A 113 13.97 6.40 -2.89
N ILE A 114 15.25 6.41 -2.50
CA ILE A 114 15.97 7.63 -2.10
C ILE A 114 16.04 8.67 -3.22
N LYS A 115 15.94 8.29 -4.50
CA LYS A 115 15.97 9.25 -5.64
C LYS A 115 14.74 10.17 -5.69
N TYR A 116 13.68 9.84 -4.97
CA TYR A 116 12.41 10.57 -4.96
C TYR A 116 12.20 11.39 -3.69
N LEU A 117 13.15 11.35 -2.74
CA LEU A 117 13.13 12.09 -1.48
C LEU A 117 14.14 13.23 -1.53
#